data_AF-A0A352L0N3-F1
#
_entry.id   AF-A0A352L0N3-F1
#
_cell.length_a   1.000
_cell.length_b   1.000
_cell.length_c   1.000
_cell.angle_alpha   90.00
_cell.angle_beta   90.00
_cell.angle_gamma   90.00
#
_symmetry.space_group_name_H-M   'P 1'
#
loop_
_entity.id
_entity.type
_entity.pdbx_description
1 polymer ?
#
loop_
_entity_poly.entity_id
_entity_poly.type
_entity_poly.pdbx_seq_one_letter_code
_entity_poly.pdbx_strand_id
1 'polypeptide(L)'
;ADRFTRPLHSIETLYAIMGRGVVSVSSTGTETAESITAVWGDGRVGTYRGIKSGAVKYSATVFGTTGVSVAGIYGHGVPVRGIVPTDDRYVGYEGLAIEIARFFKGGPLPVSPEETLEIFALLQAAELSRAKQGAMVRLPELGSQVTPDR
;
A
#
# COMPACT_ATOMS: atom_id res chain seq x y z
N ALA A 1 -12.46 -12.90 7.64
CA ALA A 1 -11.23 -12.48 6.95
C ALA A 1 -10.36 -11.75 7.96
N ASP A 2 -9.04 -11.92 7.87
CA ASP A 2 -8.06 -11.11 8.62
C ASP A 2 -8.38 -9.61 8.45
N ARG A 3 -8.22 -8.83 9.54
CA ARG A 3 -8.62 -7.42 9.64
C ARG A 3 -7.94 -6.53 8.58
N PHE A 4 -6.83 -6.96 7.98
CA PHE A 4 -5.96 -6.11 7.17
C PHE A 4 -5.90 -6.40 5.67
N THR A 5 -6.59 -7.42 5.15
CA THR A 5 -6.35 -7.93 3.78
C THR A 5 -6.64 -6.92 2.66
N ARG A 6 -7.66 -6.08 2.80
CA ARG A 6 -8.03 -5.07 1.78
C ARG A 6 -7.08 -3.87 1.73
N PRO A 7 -6.76 -3.21 2.85
CA PRO A 7 -5.80 -2.11 2.81
C PRO A 7 -4.40 -2.57 2.43
N LEU A 8 -3.99 -3.80 2.76
CA LEU A 8 -2.63 -4.29 2.50
C LEU A 8 -2.18 -4.10 1.05
N HIS A 9 -2.94 -4.58 0.05
CA HIS A 9 -2.55 -4.44 -1.37
C HIS A 9 -2.36 -2.98 -1.82
N SER A 10 -3.22 -2.07 -1.36
CA SER A 10 -3.11 -0.66 -1.74
C SER A 10 -1.98 0.04 -1.00
N ILE A 11 -1.74 -0.35 0.26
CA ILE A 11 -0.61 0.15 1.03
C ILE A 11 0.72 -0.37 0.47
N GLU A 12 0.82 -1.62 0.03
CA GLU A 12 2.00 -2.14 -0.67
C GLU A 12 2.30 -1.32 -1.94
N THR A 13 1.27 -0.96 -2.71
CA THR A 13 1.42 -0.04 -3.85
C THR A 13 1.96 1.33 -3.42
N LEU A 14 1.47 1.86 -2.30
CA LEU A 14 1.94 3.14 -1.75
C LEU A 14 3.43 3.07 -1.34
N TYR A 15 3.85 1.97 -0.72
CA TYR A 15 5.26 1.73 -0.35
C TYR A 15 6.14 1.49 -1.57
N ALA A 16 5.67 0.79 -2.60
CA ALA A 16 6.42 0.64 -3.85
C ALA A 16 6.71 2.00 -4.53
N ILE A 17 5.82 2.98 -4.38
CA ILE A 17 5.97 4.33 -4.92
C ILE A 17 6.81 5.22 -3.99
N MET A 18 6.54 5.19 -2.69
CA MET A 18 7.06 6.17 -1.74
C MET A 18 8.26 5.68 -0.93
N GLY A 19 8.49 4.37 -0.87
CA GLY A 19 9.39 3.71 0.06
C GLY A 19 8.92 3.84 1.52
N ARG A 20 9.76 3.35 2.42
CA ARG A 20 9.61 3.52 3.88
C ARG A 20 9.76 4.98 4.35
N GLY A 21 9.52 5.20 5.63
CA GLY A 21 9.75 6.47 6.32
C GLY A 21 8.47 7.14 6.84
N VAL A 22 7.39 6.39 7.05
CA VAL A 22 6.16 6.94 7.61
C VAL A 22 6.37 7.31 9.09
N VAL A 23 6.03 8.55 9.45
CA VAL A 23 6.17 9.08 10.82
C VAL A 23 4.86 9.17 11.57
N SER A 24 3.74 9.31 10.87
CA SER A 24 2.41 9.40 11.50
C SER A 24 1.29 9.05 10.54
N VAL A 25 0.17 8.63 11.10
CA VAL A 25 -1.04 8.29 10.36
C VAL A 25 -2.29 8.81 11.07
N SER A 26 -3.31 9.17 10.30
CA SER A 26 -4.69 9.32 10.76
C SER A 26 -5.62 8.47 9.91
N SER A 27 -6.69 7.95 10.50
CA SER A 27 -7.64 7.10 9.78
C SER A 27 -9.08 7.29 10.21
N THR A 28 -9.97 7.28 9.22
CA THR A 28 -11.42 7.34 9.39
C THR A 28 -12.04 6.16 8.67
N GLY A 29 -13.07 5.55 9.28
CA GLY A 29 -13.83 4.47 8.66
C GLY A 29 -15.33 4.66 8.89
N THR A 30 -16.12 4.29 7.90
CA THR A 30 -17.58 4.14 7.99
C THR A 30 -17.95 2.72 7.55
N GLU A 31 -19.24 2.41 7.47
CA GLU A 31 -19.72 1.15 6.89
C GLU A 31 -19.38 1.00 5.40
N THR A 32 -19.32 2.11 4.67
CA THR A 32 -19.13 2.12 3.20
C THR A 32 -17.68 2.38 2.80
N ALA A 33 -16.87 2.94 3.71
CA ALA A 33 -15.60 3.57 3.37
C ALA A 33 -14.53 3.38 4.44
N GLU A 34 -13.29 3.47 4.01
CA GLU A 34 -12.12 3.72 4.83
C GLU A 34 -11.24 4.78 4.15
N SER A 35 -10.57 5.59 4.96
CA SER A 35 -9.57 6.55 4.55
C SER A 35 -8.40 6.49 5.52
N ILE A 36 -7.18 6.46 4.99
CA ILE A 36 -5.94 6.55 5.77
C ILE A 36 -5.10 7.67 5.14
N THR A 37 -4.57 8.55 5.98
CA THR A 37 -3.59 9.58 5.58
C THR A 37 -2.31 9.36 6.35
N ALA A 38 -1.23 9.04 5.64
CA ALA A 38 0.09 8.80 6.20
C ALA A 38 1.05 9.93 5.79
N VAL A 39 1.92 10.31 6.71
CA VAL A 39 2.93 11.37 6.52
C VAL A 39 4.31 10.75 6.63
N TRP A 40 5.17 11.03 5.66
CA TRP A 40 6.58 10.61 5.64
C TRP A 40 7.46 11.63 6.35
N GLY A 41 8.62 11.19 6.84
CA GLY A 41 9.56 12.05 7.57
C GLY A 41 10.12 13.21 6.75
N ASP A 42 10.09 13.11 5.43
CA ASP A 42 10.47 14.18 4.49
C ASP A 42 9.31 15.13 4.13
N GLY A 43 8.15 14.96 4.76
CA GLY A 43 6.97 15.79 4.54
C GLY A 43 6.06 15.34 3.40
N ARG A 44 6.40 14.28 2.66
CA ARG A 44 5.45 13.70 1.68
C ARG A 44 4.21 13.14 2.38
N VAL A 45 3.07 13.16 1.68
CA VAL A 45 1.79 12.67 2.20
C VAL A 45 1.23 11.63 1.24
N GLY A 46 0.87 10.47 1.77
CA GLY A 46 0.24 9.38 1.05
C GLY A 46 -1.16 9.12 1.60
N THR A 47 -2.13 8.89 0.72
CA THR A 47 -3.51 8.59 1.12
C THR A 47 -3.96 7.25 0.56
N TYR A 48 -4.72 6.51 1.35
CA TYR A 48 -5.44 5.32 0.93
C TYR A 48 -6.95 5.54 1.06
N ARG A 49 -7.70 5.09 0.05
CA ARG A 49 -9.17 5.11 0.02
C ARG A 49 -9.71 3.69 -0.17
N GLY A 50 -10.25 3.11 0.89
CA GLY A 50 -10.88 1.79 0.86
C GLY A 50 -12.37 1.86 0.56
N ILE A 51 -12.84 1.15 -0.45
CA ILE A 51 -14.26 1.01 -0.78
C ILE A 51 -14.78 -0.30 -0.15
N LYS A 52 -15.69 -0.21 0.83
CA LYS A 52 -16.27 -1.38 1.50
C LYS A 52 -17.56 -1.86 0.83
N SER A 53 -18.27 -0.95 0.17
CA SER A 53 -19.47 -1.20 -0.63
C SER A 53 -19.41 -0.38 -1.92
N GLY A 54 -19.71 -1.01 -3.06
CA GLY A 54 -19.62 -0.41 -4.40
C GLY A 54 -18.49 -0.99 -5.27
N ALA A 55 -18.19 -0.32 -6.38
CA ALA A 55 -17.18 -0.77 -7.34
C ALA A 55 -15.76 -0.56 -6.80
N VAL A 56 -14.98 -1.64 -6.74
CA VAL A 56 -13.59 -1.62 -6.26
C VAL A 56 -12.63 -1.50 -7.44
N LYS A 57 -11.59 -0.68 -7.29
CA LYS A 57 -10.49 -0.59 -8.25
C LYS A 57 -9.19 -0.22 -7.54
N TYR A 58 -8.09 -0.86 -7.95
CA TYR A 58 -6.75 -0.53 -7.49
C TYR A 58 -6.09 0.43 -8.48
N SER A 59 -5.65 1.58 -7.99
CA SER A 59 -4.90 2.59 -8.73
C SER A 59 -4.30 3.60 -7.74
N ALA A 60 -3.35 4.40 -8.19
CA ALA A 60 -2.83 5.54 -7.45
C ALA A 60 -2.65 6.74 -8.39
N THR A 61 -2.82 7.95 -7.86
CA THR A 61 -2.41 9.18 -8.54
C THR A 61 -1.24 9.76 -7.77
N VAL A 62 -0.12 9.95 -8.46
CA VAL A 62 1.15 10.42 -7.91
C VAL A 62 1.38 11.86 -8.35
N PHE A 63 1.58 12.75 -7.38
CA PHE A 63 1.89 14.15 -7.61
C PHE A 63 3.38 14.35 -7.32
N GLY A 64 4.15 14.66 -8.36
CA GLY A 64 5.59 14.91 -8.29
C GLY A 64 5.95 16.33 -8.73
N THR A 65 7.22 16.69 -8.60
CA THR A 65 7.73 18.02 -8.99
C THR A 65 7.72 18.25 -10.50
N THR A 66 7.75 17.18 -11.29
CA THR A 66 7.77 17.21 -12.76
C THR A 66 6.41 16.98 -13.40
N GLY A 67 5.38 16.66 -12.60
CA GLY A 67 4.02 16.43 -13.11
C GLY A 67 3.20 15.48 -12.25
N VAL A 68 2.04 15.11 -12.79
CA VAL A 68 1.09 14.18 -12.18
C VAL A 68 0.98 12.94 -13.05
N SER A 69 1.06 11.77 -12.44
CA SER A 69 0.94 10.48 -13.13
C SER A 69 -0.05 9.57 -12.42
N VAL A 70 -0.62 8.62 -13.15
CA VAL A 70 -1.47 7.56 -12.60
C VAL A 70 -0.67 6.26 -12.64
N ALA A 71 -0.62 5.55 -11.52
CA ALA A 71 0.01 4.25 -11.43
C ALA A 71 -0.73 3.20 -12.28
N GLY A 72 -0.05 2.10 -12.58
CA GLY A 72 -0.63 0.99 -13.34
C GLY A 72 -1.90 0.43 -12.70
N ILE A 73 -2.77 -0.12 -13.54
CA ILE A 73 -4.01 -0.78 -13.10
C ILE A 73 -3.71 -2.26 -12.91
N TYR A 74 -4.06 -2.80 -11.74
CA TYR A 74 -4.07 -4.25 -11.55
C TYR A 74 -5.25 -4.85 -12.34
N GLY A 75 -4.95 -5.85 -13.17
CA GLY A 75 -5.88 -6.52 -14.06
C GLY A 75 -5.75 -6.06 -15.51
N HIS A 76 -6.85 -6.17 -16.24
CA HIS A 76 -7.00 -5.56 -17.56
C HIS A 76 -7.25 -4.06 -17.44
N GLY A 77 -7.14 -3.36 -18.57
CA GLY A 77 -7.42 -1.96 -18.72
C GLY A 77 -8.84 -1.56 -18.30
N VAL A 78 -9.14 -0.27 -18.39
CA VAL A 78 -10.43 0.27 -17.93
C VAL A 78 -11.59 -0.31 -18.76
N PRO A 79 -12.64 -0.86 -18.12
CA PRO A 79 -13.81 -1.34 -18.86
C PRO A 79 -14.47 -0.24 -19.68
N VAL A 80 -14.80 -0.54 -20.94
CA VAL A 80 -15.55 0.36 -21.84
C VAL A 80 -16.97 -0.17 -21.95
N ARG A 81 -17.97 0.63 -21.57
CA ARG A 81 -19.39 0.22 -21.50
C ARG A 81 -19.62 -1.03 -20.64
N GLY A 82 -18.84 -1.19 -19.57
CA GLY A 82 -18.94 -2.32 -18.64
C GLY A 82 -18.28 -3.61 -19.15
N ILE A 83 -17.64 -3.59 -20.32
CA ILE A 83 -16.92 -4.74 -20.87
C ILE A 83 -15.43 -4.55 -20.57
N VAL A 84 -14.86 -5.50 -19.83
CA VAL A 84 -13.42 -5.55 -19.53
C VAL A 84 -12.66 -5.89 -20.82
N PRO A 85 -11.62 -5.13 -21.22
CA PRO A 85 -10.77 -5.49 -22.35
C PRO A 85 -10.12 -6.86 -22.12
N THR A 86 -9.98 -7.66 -23.18
CA THR A 86 -9.30 -8.97 -23.11
C THR A 86 -8.20 -9.12 -24.16
N ASP A 87 -8.04 -8.09 -24.98
CA ASP A 87 -7.01 -7.94 -26.02
C ASP A 87 -5.75 -7.22 -25.52
N ASP A 88 -5.72 -6.82 -24.24
CA ASP A 88 -4.57 -6.21 -23.58
C ASP A 88 -3.83 -7.19 -22.65
N ARG A 89 -2.59 -6.82 -22.30
CA ARG A 89 -1.79 -7.60 -21.34
C ARG A 89 -2.38 -7.46 -19.95
N TYR A 90 -2.78 -8.59 -19.36
CA TYR A 90 -3.13 -8.64 -17.94
C TYR A 90 -1.94 -8.26 -17.07
N VAL A 91 -2.10 -7.26 -16.21
CA VAL A 91 -1.08 -6.86 -15.22
C VAL A 91 -1.46 -7.44 -13.86
N GLY A 92 -0.65 -8.35 -13.33
CA GLY A 92 -0.93 -8.93 -12.01
C GLY A 92 0.24 -9.74 -11.47
N TYR A 93 -0.01 -11.00 -11.09
CA TYR A 93 0.96 -11.85 -10.38
C TYR A 93 2.24 -12.19 -11.16
N GLU A 94 2.32 -11.89 -12.46
CA GLU A 94 3.50 -12.19 -13.27
C GLU A 94 4.78 -11.60 -12.66
N GLY A 95 4.78 -10.31 -12.29
CA GLY A 95 5.94 -9.66 -11.66
C GLY A 95 6.31 -10.31 -10.32
N LEU A 96 5.31 -10.60 -9.49
CA LEU A 96 5.51 -11.30 -8.20
C LEU A 96 6.15 -12.68 -8.42
N ALA A 97 5.63 -13.47 -9.35
CA ALA A 97 6.14 -14.80 -9.65
C ALA A 97 7.60 -14.77 -10.16
N ILE A 98 7.96 -13.75 -10.95
CA ILE A 98 9.33 -13.52 -11.41
C ILE A 98 10.26 -13.26 -10.22
N GLU A 99 9.90 -12.37 -9.30
CA GLU A 99 10.75 -12.06 -8.15
C GLU A 99 10.87 -13.24 -7.18
N ILE A 100 9.79 -14.00 -6.95
CA ILE A 100 9.82 -15.26 -6.19
C ILE A 100 10.81 -16.24 -6.82
N ALA A 101 10.72 -16.46 -8.13
CA ALA A 101 11.61 -17.37 -8.83
C ALA A 101 13.08 -16.93 -8.77
N ARG A 102 13.36 -15.62 -8.84
CA ARG A 102 14.72 -15.07 -8.67
C ARG A 102 15.26 -15.31 -7.27
N PHE A 103 14.45 -15.04 -6.24
CA PHE A 103 14.84 -15.27 -4.85
C PHE A 103 15.25 -16.73 -4.61
N PHE A 104 14.42 -17.70 -5.04
CA PHE A 104 14.73 -19.13 -4.91
C PHE A 104 15.92 -19.60 -5.75
N LYS A 105 16.38 -18.81 -6.73
CA LYS A 105 17.61 -19.04 -7.49
C LYS A 105 18.85 -18.39 -6.86
N GLY A 106 18.74 -17.86 -5.65
CA GLY A 106 19.84 -17.18 -4.94
C GLY A 106 19.92 -15.68 -5.21
N GLY A 107 18.88 -15.08 -5.80
CA GLY A 107 18.74 -13.63 -5.91
C GLY A 107 18.49 -12.97 -4.55
N PRO A 108 18.65 -11.64 -4.45
CA PRO A 108 18.39 -10.89 -3.22
C PRO A 108 16.90 -10.92 -2.85
N LEU A 109 16.59 -10.58 -1.59
CA LEU A 109 15.22 -10.35 -1.15
C LEU A 109 14.60 -9.20 -1.97
N PRO A 110 13.46 -9.41 -2.65
CA PRO A 110 12.84 -8.38 -3.48
C PRO A 110 12.16 -7.28 -2.65
N VAL A 111 11.81 -7.60 -1.40
CA VAL A 111 11.25 -6.68 -0.40
C VAL A 111 12.00 -6.94 0.91
N SER A 112 12.49 -5.88 1.54
CA SER A 112 13.22 -5.99 2.81
C SER A 112 12.27 -6.23 3.99
N PRO A 113 12.66 -7.01 5.02
CA PRO A 113 11.83 -7.26 6.20
C PRO A 113 11.36 -5.98 6.91
N GLU A 114 12.20 -4.93 6.95
CA GLU A 114 11.86 -3.69 7.65
C GLU A 114 10.77 -2.90 6.91
N GLU A 115 10.66 -3.03 5.59
CA GLU A 115 9.52 -2.46 4.83
C GLU A 115 8.22 -3.18 5.20
N THR A 116 8.22 -4.51 5.21
CA THR A 116 7.06 -5.29 5.63
C THR A 116 6.63 -4.94 7.06
N LEU A 117 7.57 -4.81 8.00
CA LEU A 117 7.27 -4.43 9.37
C LEU A 117 6.69 -3.01 9.46
N GLU A 118 7.20 -2.04 8.69
CA GLU A 118 6.65 -0.68 8.66
C GLU A 118 5.23 -0.65 8.10
N ILE A 119 4.93 -1.46 7.07
CA ILE A 119 3.57 -1.63 6.54
C ILE A 119 2.62 -2.11 7.66
N PHE A 120 3.01 -3.14 8.41
CA PHE A 120 2.17 -3.62 9.51
C PHE A 120 2.08 -2.63 10.68
N ALA A 121 3.13 -1.87 10.97
CA ALA A 121 3.09 -0.80 11.97
C ALA A 121 2.12 0.31 11.55
N LEU A 122 2.11 0.71 10.26
CA LEU A 122 1.16 1.66 9.71
C LEU A 122 -0.28 1.16 9.85
N LEU A 123 -0.55 -0.08 9.47
CA LEU A 123 -1.89 -0.67 9.53
C LEU A 123 -2.43 -0.75 10.98
N GLN A 124 -1.57 -1.11 11.94
CA GLN A 124 -1.90 -1.09 13.36
C GLN A 124 -2.15 0.32 13.88
N ALA A 125 -1.30 1.29 13.49
CA ALA A 125 -1.47 2.69 13.89
C ALA A 125 -2.75 3.31 13.29
N ALA A 126 -3.13 2.93 12.06
CA ALA A 126 -4.40 3.33 11.45
C ALA A 126 -5.61 2.78 12.22
N GLU A 127 -5.57 1.53 12.68
CA GLU A 127 -6.62 0.98 13.55
C GLU A 127 -6.71 1.71 14.89
N LEU A 128 -5.56 2.00 15.51
CA LEU A 128 -5.52 2.78 16.75
C LEU A 128 -6.08 4.20 16.54
N SER A 129 -5.78 4.82 15.41
CA SER A 129 -6.31 6.13 15.03
C SER A 129 -7.84 6.09 14.94
N ARG A 130 -8.41 5.08 14.28
CA ARG A 130 -9.88 4.90 14.22
C ARG A 130 -10.50 4.71 15.60
N ALA A 131 -9.89 3.88 16.44
CA ALA A 131 -10.36 3.68 17.82
C ALA A 131 -10.33 4.99 18.64
N LYS A 132 -9.44 5.92 18.29
CA LYS A 132 -9.31 7.26 18.87
C LYS A 132 -10.00 8.33 18.02
N GLN A 133 -11.09 7.99 17.33
CA GLN A 133 -11.93 8.94 16.58
C GLN A 133 -11.16 9.74 15.52
N GLY A 134 -10.17 9.09 14.87
CA GLY A 134 -9.35 9.69 13.81
C GLY A 134 -8.16 10.50 14.32
N ALA A 135 -7.83 10.44 15.61
CA ALA A 135 -6.66 11.11 16.15
C ALA A 135 -5.38 10.66 15.44
N MET A 136 -4.45 11.58 15.24
CA MET A 136 -3.13 11.27 14.67
C MET A 136 -2.36 10.33 15.61
N VAL A 137 -1.80 9.27 15.04
CA VAL A 137 -0.96 8.27 15.73
C VAL A 137 0.44 8.28 15.11
N ARG A 138 1.47 8.38 15.94
CA ARG A 138 2.87 8.24 15.53
C ARG A 138 3.20 6.77 15.32
N LEU A 139 3.97 6.46 14.28
CA LEU A 139 4.54 5.12 14.15
C LEU A 139 5.71 4.96 15.12
N PRO A 140 5.92 3.78 15.70
CA PRO A 140 7.11 3.50 16.48
C PRO A 140 8.36 3.53 15.58
N GLU A 141 9.48 4.00 16.11
CA GLU A 141 10.77 3.86 15.42
C GLU A 141 11.15 2.37 15.39
N LEU A 142 11.14 1.77 14.20
CA LEU A 142 11.46 0.35 14.02
C LEU A 142 12.97 0.07 13.97
N GLY A 143 13.81 1.12 13.99
CA GLY A 143 15.26 1.10 13.74
C GLY A 143 16.13 0.34 14.75
N SER A 144 15.55 -0.48 15.62
CA SER A 144 16.27 -1.23 16.66
C SER A 144 15.80 -2.67 16.87
N GLN A 145 14.74 -3.14 16.21
CA GLN A 145 14.13 -4.45 16.51
C GLN A 145 14.48 -5.58 15.53
N VAL A 146 15.22 -5.28 14.46
CA VAL A 146 15.69 -6.30 13.51
C VAL A 146 17.20 -6.21 13.40
N THR A 147 17.89 -6.82 14.35
CA THR A 147 19.23 -7.34 14.05
C THR A 147 19.03 -8.56 13.16
N PRO A 148 19.56 -8.59 11.93
CA PRO A 148 19.68 -9.85 11.21
C PRO A 148 20.71 -10.66 11.98
N ASP A 149 20.23 -11.58 12.82
CA ASP A 149 21.11 -12.59 13.36
C ASP A 149 21.59 -13.43 12.17
N ARG A 150 22.90 -13.67 12.16
CA ARG A 150 23.69 -14.19 11.04
C ARG A 150 23.22 -15.54 10.51
#